data_AF-A0A7W4AE60-F1
#
_entry.id   AF-A0A7W4AE60-F1
#
_cell.length_a   1.000
_cell.length_b   1.000
_cell.length_c   1.000
_cell.angle_alpha   90.00
_cell.angle_beta   90.00
_cell.angle_gamma   90.00
#
_symmetry.space_group_name_H-M   'P 1'
#
loop_
_entity.id
_entity.type
_entity.pdbx_description
1 polymer ?
#
loop_
_entity_poly.entity_id
_entity_poly.type
_entity_poly.pdbx_seq_one_letter_code
_entity_poly.pdbx_strand_id
1 'polypeptide(L)' 'MNKHSILFIGLDTYKEFNEVAYIEEYRGAQPVHLGRVSSSKIAVQKLVRQFESKYPGATLHFVYEAG' A
#
# COMPACT_ATOMS: atom_id res chain seq x y z
N MET A 1 1.59 5.99 -22.07
CA MET A 1 1.38 6.19 -20.62
C MET A 1 0.96 4.84 -20.07
N ASN A 2 1.85 4.13 -19.37
CA ASN A 2 1.48 2.82 -18.82
C ASN A 2 0.33 3.05 -17.83
N LYS A 3 -0.82 2.43 -18.10
CA LYS A 3 -1.88 2.34 -17.10
C LYS A 3 -1.31 1.45 -16.01
N HIS A 4 -0.86 2.02 -14.89
CA HIS A 4 -0.55 1.22 -13.70
C HIS A 4 -1.88 0.60 -13.26
N SER A 5 -2.10 -0.66 -13.65
CA SER A 5 -3.39 -1.33 -13.51
C SER A 5 -3.66 -1.67 -12.05
N ILE A 6 -2.63 -2.12 -11.35
CA ILE A 6 -2.71 -2.60 -9.97
C ILE A 6 -1.49 -2.14 -9.17
N LEU A 7 -1.72 -1.74 -7.92
CA LEU A 7 -0.69 -1.49 -6.91
C LEU A 7 -0.86 -2.50 -5.78
N PHE A 8 0.11 -3.38 -5.56
CA PHE A 8 0.09 -4.31 -4.44
C PHE A 8 0.65 -3.63 -3.20
N ILE A 9 -0.11 -3.63 -2.11
CA ILE A 9 0.25 -2.99 -0.84
C ILE A 9 0.27 -4.07 0.23
N GLY A 10 1.46 -4.38 0.72
CA GLY A 10 1.68 -5.29 1.84
C GLY A 10 1.52 -4.58 3.18
N LEU A 11 0.74 -5.17 4.07
CA LEU A 11 0.56 -4.74 5.45
C LEU A 11 0.98 -5.89 6.40
N ASP A 12 2.10 -5.72 7.09
CA ASP A 12 2.43 -6.53 8.26
C ASP A 12 1.81 -5.88 9.50
N THR A 13 0.80 -6.53 10.06
CA THR A 13 -0.15 -5.90 11.00
C THR A 13 0.19 -6.22 12.45
N TYR A 14 0.44 -5.19 13.24
CA TYR A 14 0.54 -5.24 14.71
C TYR A 14 -0.63 -4.49 15.35
N LYS A 15 -0.84 -4.68 16.66
CA LYS A 15 -1.94 -4.04 17.40
C LYS A 15 -2.00 -2.53 17.21
N GLU A 16 -0.85 -1.84 17.20
CA GLU A 16 -0.78 -0.38 17.20
C GLU A 16 -0.39 0.23 15.84
N PHE A 17 0.24 -0.56 14.96
CA PHE A 17 0.74 -0.09 13.67
C PHE A 17 0.75 -1.20 12.63
N ASN A 18 0.76 -0.80 11.36
CA ASN A 18 1.04 -1.64 10.21
C ASN A 18 2.40 -1.23 9.64
N GLU A 19 3.29 -2.18 9.41
CA GLU A 19 4.47 -1.97 8.57
C GLU A 19 4.04 -2.08 7.11
N VAL A 20 4.34 -1.07 6.30
CA VAL A 20 3.79 -0.94 4.94
C VAL A 20 4.89 -1.00 3.89
N ALA A 21 4.70 -1.84 2.89
CA ALA A 21 5.47 -1.85 1.65
C ALA A 21 4.53 -1.95 0.44
N TYR A 22 4.96 -1.47 -0.72
CA TYR A 22 4.15 -1.59 -1.94
C TYR A 22 5.00 -1.86 -3.17
N ILE A 23 4.41 -2.44 -4.20
CA ILE A 23 5.06 -2.75 -5.47
C ILE A 23 4.08 -2.56 -6.64
N GLU A 24 4.59 -2.04 -7.74
CA GLU A 24 3.83 -1.84 -8.97
C GLU A 24 3.70 -3.14 -9.78
N GLU A 25 2.58 -3.31 -10.49
CA GLU A 25 2.28 -4.48 -11.32
C GLU A 25 3.04 -4.44 -12.66
N TYR A 26 4.36 -4.62 -12.62
CA TYR A 26 5.15 -4.92 -13.82
C TYR A 26 6.41 -5.72 -13.49
N ARG A 27 6.92 -6.44 -14.49
CA ARG A 27 8.12 -7.27 -14.35
C ARG A 27 9.35 -6.42 -14.06
N GLY A 28 10.03 -6.72 -12.96
CA GLY A 28 11.24 -6.01 -12.54
C GLY A 28 11.00 -4.84 -11.59
N ALA A 29 9.74 -4.54 -11.27
CA ALA A 29 9.40 -3.61 -10.19
C ALA A 29 10.08 -4.06 -8.89
N GLN A 30 10.57 -3.10 -8.11
CA GLN A 30 11.15 -3.34 -6.80
C GLN A 30 10.16 -2.89 -5.72
N PRO A 31 10.03 -3.63 -4.62
CA PRO A 31 9.19 -3.20 -3.51
C PRO A 31 9.75 -1.92 -2.89
N VAL A 32 8.86 -0.98 -2.57
CA VAL A 32 9.17 0.25 -1.86
C VAL A 32 8.67 0.12 -0.43
N HIS A 33 9.59 0.20 0.52
CA HIS A 33 9.26 0.25 1.94
C HIS A 33 8.80 1.66 2.31
N LEU A 34 7.55 1.79 2.75
CA LEU A 34 6.95 3.06 3.15
C LEU A 34 7.16 3.35 4.64
N GLY A 35 7.27 2.30 5.46
CA GLY A 35 7.43 2.38 6.90
C GLY A 35 6.14 2.14 7.67
N ARG A 36 6.11 2.60 8.93
CA ARG A 36 5.00 2.34 9.85
C ARG A 36 3.87 3.34 9.71
N VAL A 37 2.65 2.82 9.69
CA VAL A 37 1.41 3.59 9.74
C VAL A 37 0.58 3.11 10.92
N SER A 38 0.01 4.01 11.73
CA SER A 38 -0.90 3.62 12.83
C SER A 38 -2.01 2.69 12.34
N SER A 39 -2.41 1.71 13.16
CA SER A 39 -3.54 0.81 12.87
C SER A 39 -4.91 1.50 12.98
N SER A 40 -4.95 2.78 13.36
CA SER A 40 -6.19 3.55 13.42
C SER A 40 -6.84 3.70 12.04
N LYS A 41 -8.18 3.63 12.00
CA LYS A 41 -8.97 3.81 10.78
C LYS A 41 -8.62 5.09 10.01
N ILE A 42 -8.37 6.19 10.73
CA ILE A 42 -8.01 7.49 10.14
C ILE A 42 -6.65 7.41 9.43
N ALA A 43 -5.67 6.74 10.04
CA ALA A 43 -4.34 6.60 9.44
C ALA A 43 -4.38 5.71 8.19
N VAL A 44 -5.13 4.62 8.22
CA VAL A 44 -5.35 3.76 7.03
C VAL A 44 -6.08 4.53 5.92
N GLN A 45 -7.10 5.34 6.24
CA GLN A 45 -7.76 6.19 5.24
C GLN A 45 -6.81 7.23 4.63
N LYS A 46 -5.90 7.81 5.42
CA LYS A 46 -4.86 8.71 4.90
C LYS A 46 -3.91 7.98 3.96
N LEU A 47 -3.49 6.76 4.32
CA LEU A 47 -2.64 5.92 3.49
C LEU A 47 -3.29 5.62 2.13
N VAL A 48 -4.57 5.24 2.12
CA VAL A 48 -5.33 5.01 0.88
C VAL A 48 -5.32 6.26 0.00
N ARG A 49 -5.66 7.43 0.55
CA ARG A 49 -5.69 8.69 -0.20
C ARG A 49 -4.31 9.08 -0.77
N GLN A 50 -3.23 8.78 -0.05
CA GLN A 50 -1.87 8.99 -0.55
C GLN A 50 -1.61 8.14 -1.79
N PHE A 51 -2.01 6.86 -1.78
CA PHE A 51 -1.85 5.99 -2.94
C PHE A 51 -2.76 6.38 -4.12
N GLU A 52 -4.02 6.73 -3.87
CA GLU A 52 -4.94 7.22 -4.91
C GLU A 52 -4.43 8.50 -5.56
N SER A 53 -3.85 9.42 -4.78
CA SER A 53 -3.24 10.65 -5.29
C SER A 53 -1.96 10.39 -6.06
N LYS A 54 -1.14 9.41 -5.64
CA LYS A 54 0.13 9.08 -6.29
C LYS A 54 -0.05 8.24 -7.56
N TYR A 55 -1.06 7.38 -7.58
CA TYR A 55 -1.38 6.49 -8.70
C TYR A 55 -2.85 6.65 -9.11
N PRO A 56 -3.23 7.77 -9.75
CA PRO A 56 -4.61 8.00 -10.16
C PRO A 56 -5.12 6.90 -11.09
N GLY A 57 -6.25 6.29 -10.72
CA GLY A 57 -6.90 5.25 -11.51
C GLY A 57 -6.29 3.84 -11.38
N ALA A 58 -5.29 3.65 -10.51
CA ALA A 58 -4.79 2.33 -10.17
C ALA A 58 -5.73 1.59 -9.21
N THR A 59 -5.86 0.28 -9.38
CA THR A 59 -6.54 -0.58 -8.41
C THR A 59 -5.59 -0.86 -7.25
N LEU A 60 -5.97 -0.46 -6.03
CA LEU A 60 -5.17 -0.72 -4.83
C LEU A 60 -5.51 -2.11 -4.27
N HIS A 61 -4.54 -3.03 -4.30
CA HIS A 61 -4.70 -4.40 -3.82
C HIS A 61 -3.95 -4.58 -2.50
N PHE A 62 -4.69 -4.55 -1.39
CA PHE A 62 -4.12 -4.73 -0.05
C PHE A 62 -3.98 -6.20 0.29
N VAL A 63 -2.76 -6.62 0.61
CA VAL A 63 -2.42 -7.94 1.12
C VAL A 63 -1.99 -7.74 2.57
N TYR A 64 -2.62 -8.43 3.51
CA TYR A 64 -2.25 -8.34 4.91
C TYR A 64 -1.91 -9.72 5.46
N GLU A 65 -0.89 -9.76 6.29
CA GLU A 65 -0.57 -10.89 7.14
C GLU A 65 -0.95 -10.52 8.58
N ALA A 66 -1.66 -11.42 9.25
CA ALA A 66 -1.97 -11.31 10.67
C ALA A 66 -1.40 -12.55 11.36
N GLY A 67 -0.40 -12.32 12.23
CA GLY A 67 0.14 -13.32 13.14
C GLY A 67 -0.69 -13.50 14.41
#